data_AF-A0A2T6KVW1-F1
#
_entry.id   AF-A0A2T6KVW1-F1
#
_cell.length_a   1.000
_cell.length_b   1.000
_cell.length_c   1.000
_cell.angle_alpha   90.00
_cell.angle_beta   90.00
_cell.angle_gamma   90.00
#
_symmetry.space_group_name_H-M   'P 1'
#
loop_
_entity.id
_entity.type
_entity.pdbx_description
1 polymer ?
#
loop_
_entity_poly.entity_id
_entity_poly.type
_entity_poly.pdbx_seq_one_letter_code
_entity_poly.pdbx_strand_id
1 'polypeptide(L)'
;MTELREPLDAALSGAVRELRAAARVPVLSAAVGRGGEVAWAGVAGAPWAGSPTPEHAFRIGSVTKPMVAVAVLRLVAEGLVALADPIGRHLPDAPAPDATIRHLLTHTSGLQSEFPGPWWERHGGPTWDELARSGVEQLWDPGEQYHYSNPGFAVLGRLVEVVRGSAWDRVLRDELWGPLGMTATGRVPAGPHVTGYAVHPHADLVHHEPVAEFRAAGPAGELWSTPSDLVRFGMWLVGGEADRDAGEAVLPLALRRQMAVPRVVVDDAGPAGGPWPTAHGLGVRVRQDGTVRTIGHGGSVPGFTSDLRADAATGDVVAVCGSSTHGIGGGAGLLAALQGVAAPTPLPLGGSGDAVGPVPGRAYGPGAITGTWYWGPFPHTVSIDAAGRVDLRSSDGGRGTVFDDVGGELRGVEGGYWLGERFEVRDAGDGAAALDVGTFHFTRTPYDPATAVPGGVDPRGWHRPGSAG
;
A
#
# COMPACT_ATOMS: atom_id res chain seq x y z
N MET A 1 0.22 33.68 19.36
CA MET A 1 0.31 32.33 18.74
C MET A 1 -0.57 31.29 19.43
N THR A 2 -0.91 31.42 20.72
CA THR A 2 -1.76 30.45 21.44
C THR A 2 -3.24 30.48 21.02
N GLU A 3 -3.80 31.65 20.69
CA GLU A 3 -5.24 31.80 20.36
C GLU A 3 -5.68 31.15 19.03
N LEU A 4 -4.76 30.85 18.11
CA LEU A 4 -5.06 30.16 16.83
C LEU A 4 -4.88 28.64 16.90
N ARG A 5 -4.32 28.11 18.00
CA ARG A 5 -4.00 26.68 18.14
C ARG A 5 -5.23 25.86 18.57
N GLU A 6 -6.01 26.35 19.53
CA GLU A 6 -7.21 25.66 20.02
C GLU A 6 -8.29 25.44 18.94
N PRO A 7 -8.62 26.42 18.05
CA PRO A 7 -9.59 26.19 16.99
C PRO A 7 -9.14 25.15 15.96
N LEU A 8 -7.84 25.10 15.64
CA LEU A 8 -7.27 24.14 14.70
C LEU A 8 -7.25 22.72 15.30
N ASP A 9 -6.86 22.58 16.57
CA ASP A 9 -6.85 21.29 17.26
C ASP A 9 -8.26 20.68 17.35
N ALA A 10 -9.26 21.50 17.65
CA ALA A 10 -10.66 21.08 17.68
C ALA A 10 -11.17 20.67 16.29
N ALA A 11 -10.82 21.43 15.24
CA ALA A 11 -11.19 21.12 13.85
C ALA A 11 -10.57 19.80 13.37
N LEU A 12 -9.26 19.59 13.59
CA LEU A 12 -8.55 18.37 13.22
C LEU A 12 -9.09 17.15 13.98
N SER A 13 -9.36 17.31 15.28
CA SER A 13 -9.99 16.26 16.10
C SER A 13 -11.42 15.94 15.66
N GLY A 14 -12.17 16.94 15.20
CA GLY A 14 -13.48 16.77 14.54
C GLY A 14 -13.36 15.95 13.27
N ALA A 15 -12.47 16.36 12.37
CA ALA A 15 -12.23 15.69 11.08
C ALA A 15 -11.82 14.22 11.25
N VAL A 16 -10.94 13.90 12.20
CA VAL A 16 -10.55 12.50 12.47
C VAL A 16 -11.74 11.67 12.98
N ARG A 17 -12.60 12.22 13.84
CA ARG A 17 -13.81 11.51 14.30
C ARG A 17 -14.80 11.26 13.17
N GLU A 18 -15.04 12.27 12.34
CA GLU A 18 -15.94 12.17 11.18
C GLU A 18 -15.42 11.18 10.16
N LEU A 19 -14.13 11.27 9.80
CA LEU A 19 -13.48 10.35 8.88
C LEU A 19 -13.54 8.91 9.41
N ARG A 20 -13.21 8.69 10.70
CA ARG A 20 -13.32 7.36 11.32
C ARG A 20 -14.74 6.80 11.21
N ALA A 21 -15.75 7.62 11.52
CA ALA A 21 -17.15 7.20 11.49
C ALA A 21 -17.61 6.87 10.06
N ALA A 22 -17.33 7.74 9.09
CA ALA A 22 -17.65 7.53 7.68
C ALA A 22 -16.96 6.28 7.11
N ALA A 23 -15.71 6.06 7.50
CA ALA A 23 -14.88 4.94 7.09
C ALA A 23 -15.22 3.61 7.79
N ARG A 24 -16.05 3.65 8.85
CA ARG A 24 -16.34 2.51 9.75
C ARG A 24 -15.07 1.85 10.32
N VAL A 25 -14.01 2.63 10.53
CA VAL A 25 -12.72 2.13 11.02
C VAL A 25 -12.73 2.09 12.56
N PRO A 26 -12.26 1.02 13.22
CA PRO A 26 -12.26 0.94 14.68
C PRO A 26 -11.43 2.02 15.37
N VAL A 27 -10.19 2.24 14.90
CA VAL A 27 -9.29 3.27 15.39
C VAL A 27 -8.67 4.00 14.20
N LEU A 28 -8.75 5.33 14.22
CA LEU A 28 -8.08 6.21 13.27
C LEU A 28 -7.19 7.17 14.05
N SER A 29 -5.91 7.26 13.69
CA SER A 29 -4.99 8.25 14.22
C SER A 29 -4.38 9.07 13.09
N ALA A 30 -4.11 10.33 13.35
CA ALA A 30 -3.45 11.21 12.39
C ALA A 30 -2.50 12.18 13.10
N ALA A 31 -1.54 12.69 12.34
CA ALA A 31 -0.67 13.77 12.77
C ALA A 31 -0.46 14.76 11.63
N VAL A 32 -0.09 15.98 12.03
CA VAL A 32 0.17 17.11 11.16
C VAL A 32 1.54 17.69 11.48
N GLY A 33 2.34 17.91 10.44
CA GLY A 33 3.61 18.63 10.48
C GLY A 33 3.48 19.99 9.84
N ARG A 34 4.01 21.03 10.49
CA ARG A 34 4.08 22.39 9.96
C ARG A 34 5.26 23.11 10.62
N GLY A 35 6.02 23.87 9.84
CA GLY A 35 7.15 24.65 10.36
C GLY A 35 8.28 23.79 10.94
N GLY A 36 8.41 22.53 10.50
CA GLY A 36 9.45 21.61 10.96
C GLY A 36 9.16 20.89 12.28
N GLU A 37 7.98 21.08 12.87
CA GLU A 37 7.54 20.37 14.06
C GLU A 37 6.26 19.56 13.80
N VAL A 38 6.03 18.52 14.63
CA VAL A 38 4.73 17.85 14.71
C VAL A 38 3.78 18.81 15.44
N ALA A 39 3.02 19.59 14.67
CA ALA A 39 2.16 20.65 15.20
C ALA A 39 0.94 20.09 15.95
N TRP A 40 0.45 18.93 15.51
CA TRP A 40 -0.72 18.26 16.08
C TRP A 40 -0.66 16.74 15.87
N ALA A 41 -1.20 15.98 16.82
CA ALA A 41 -1.46 14.55 16.70
C ALA A 41 -2.75 14.20 17.44
N GLY A 42 -3.55 13.30 16.88
CA GLY A 42 -4.84 12.93 17.44
C GLY A 42 -5.27 11.52 17.06
N VAL A 43 -6.28 11.04 17.78
CA VAL A 43 -6.84 9.71 17.60
C VAL A 43 -8.32 9.71 17.89
N ALA A 44 -9.06 8.90 17.15
CA ALA A 44 -10.45 8.56 17.41
C ALA A 44 -10.59 7.05 17.44
N GLY A 45 -11.00 6.49 18.58
CA GLY A 45 -11.29 5.07 18.75
C GLY A 45 -12.77 4.81 18.98
N ALA A 46 -13.28 3.70 18.47
CA ALA A 46 -14.59 3.20 18.86
C ALA A 46 -14.57 2.83 20.37
N PRO A 47 -15.71 2.93 21.09
CA PRO A 47 -15.72 2.70 22.55
C PRO A 47 -15.18 1.32 22.98
N TRP A 48 -15.32 0.33 22.11
CA TRP A 48 -14.88 -1.05 22.32
C TRP A 48 -13.42 -1.31 21.90
N ALA A 49 -12.77 -0.36 21.22
CA ALA A 49 -11.39 -0.49 20.75
C ALA A 49 -10.35 -0.12 21.84
N GLY A 50 -10.76 -0.14 23.11
CA GLY A 50 -9.95 0.27 24.24
C GLY A 50 -9.78 1.79 24.34
N SER A 51 -8.61 2.23 24.79
CA SER A 51 -8.25 3.65 24.95
C SER A 51 -7.04 3.97 24.07
N PRO A 52 -7.19 4.00 22.74
CA PRO A 52 -6.08 4.28 21.85
C PRO A 52 -5.59 5.71 22.07
N THR A 53 -4.28 5.89 21.95
CA THR A 53 -3.61 7.19 22.06
C THR A 53 -2.83 7.48 20.77
N PRO A 54 -2.46 8.75 20.48
CA PRO A 54 -1.65 9.08 19.30
C PRO A 54 -0.26 8.40 19.27
N GLU A 55 0.20 7.87 20.39
CA GLU A 55 1.46 7.14 20.53
C GLU A 55 1.36 5.65 20.13
N HIS A 56 0.14 5.14 19.90
CA HIS A 56 -0.02 3.76 19.45
C HIS A 56 0.47 3.58 18.01
N ALA A 57 1.31 2.57 17.79
CA ALA A 57 1.80 2.22 16.46
C ALA A 57 0.76 1.42 15.65
N PHE A 58 0.84 1.59 14.33
CA PHE A 58 0.05 0.89 13.31
C PHE A 58 1.00 0.23 12.32
N ARG A 59 0.60 -0.88 11.67
CA ARG A 59 1.30 -1.32 10.46
C ARG A 59 1.07 -0.29 9.36
N ILE A 60 2.15 0.13 8.70
CA ILE A 60 2.08 1.19 7.68
C ILE A 60 2.10 0.65 6.26
N GLY A 61 2.20 -0.67 6.07
CA GLY A 61 2.21 -1.27 4.74
C GLY A 61 3.24 -0.61 3.84
N SER A 62 2.83 -0.30 2.61
CA SER A 62 3.72 0.22 1.57
C SER A 62 4.33 1.61 1.82
N VAL A 63 3.98 2.32 2.91
CA VAL A 63 4.78 3.49 3.37
C VAL A 63 6.19 3.08 3.78
N THR A 64 6.43 1.78 3.99
CA THR A 64 7.77 1.17 4.12
C THR A 64 8.68 1.43 2.92
N LYS A 65 8.12 1.40 1.69
CA LYS A 65 8.89 1.47 0.44
C LYS A 65 9.73 2.75 0.32
N PRO A 66 9.19 3.96 0.57
CA PRO A 66 10.00 5.17 0.66
C PRO A 66 11.21 5.04 1.60
N MET A 67 11.08 4.39 2.75
CA MET A 67 12.19 4.24 3.69
C MET A 67 13.27 3.30 3.15
N VAL A 68 12.88 2.18 2.54
CA VAL A 68 13.80 1.26 1.85
C VAL A 68 14.51 1.98 0.68
N ALA A 69 13.78 2.80 -0.07
CA ALA A 69 14.35 3.61 -1.14
C ALA A 69 15.42 4.59 -0.63
N VAL A 70 15.24 5.19 0.55
CA VAL A 70 16.29 6.02 1.17
C VAL A 70 17.56 5.20 1.42
N ALA A 71 17.45 3.99 1.99
CA ALA A 71 18.62 3.14 2.22
C ALA A 71 19.35 2.82 0.91
N VAL A 72 18.62 2.50 -0.17
CA VAL A 72 19.22 2.27 -1.50
C VAL A 72 19.91 3.54 -2.03
N LEU A 73 19.28 4.71 -1.90
CA LEU A 73 19.84 5.97 -2.36
C LEU A 73 21.06 6.41 -1.53
N ARG A 74 21.18 5.98 -0.27
CA ARG A 74 22.41 6.14 0.51
C ARG A 74 23.57 5.35 -0.08
N LEU A 75 23.33 4.10 -0.48
CA LEU A 75 24.35 3.30 -1.19
C LEU A 75 24.79 3.98 -2.49
N VAL A 76 23.86 4.63 -3.20
CA VAL A 76 24.16 5.44 -4.40
C VAL A 76 25.00 6.67 -4.04
N ALA A 77 24.64 7.39 -2.98
CA ALA A 77 25.38 8.58 -2.52
C ALA A 77 26.83 8.25 -2.16
N GLU A 78 27.05 7.07 -1.58
CA GLU A 78 28.36 6.55 -1.19
C GLU A 78 29.14 5.90 -2.35
N GLY A 79 28.55 5.82 -3.54
CA GLY A 79 29.17 5.23 -4.72
C GLY A 79 29.32 3.70 -4.67
N LEU A 80 28.62 3.02 -3.76
CA LEU A 80 28.64 1.56 -3.61
C LEU A 80 27.83 0.86 -4.70
N VAL A 81 26.78 1.52 -5.18
CA VAL A 81 25.95 1.08 -6.31
C VAL A 81 25.60 2.28 -7.18
N ALA A 82 25.26 2.05 -8.45
CA ALA A 82 24.72 3.08 -9.32
C ALA A 82 23.24 2.81 -9.64
N LEU A 83 22.44 3.86 -9.80
CA LEU A 83 21.03 3.72 -10.25
C LEU A 83 20.89 2.97 -11.58
N ALA A 84 21.92 3.01 -12.43
CA ALA A 84 21.95 2.33 -13.73
C ALA A 84 22.56 0.92 -13.66
N ASP A 85 23.05 0.47 -12.50
CA ASP A 85 23.53 -0.91 -12.38
C ASP A 85 22.36 -1.88 -12.59
N PRO A 86 22.52 -2.92 -13.44
CA PRO A 86 21.60 -4.04 -13.47
C PRO A 86 21.67 -4.78 -12.13
N ILE A 87 20.53 -5.21 -11.61
CA ILE A 87 20.46 -5.78 -10.27
C ILE A 87 21.21 -7.11 -10.16
N GLY A 88 21.28 -7.88 -11.25
CA GLY A 88 22.01 -9.14 -11.36
C GLY A 88 23.51 -9.02 -11.12
N ARG A 89 24.07 -7.80 -11.27
CA ARG A 89 25.46 -7.51 -10.89
C ARG A 89 25.71 -7.68 -9.39
N HIS A 90 24.71 -7.36 -8.59
CA HIS A 90 24.78 -7.36 -7.12
C HIS A 90 24.10 -8.58 -6.52
N LEU A 91 23.05 -9.08 -7.17
CA LEU A 91 22.24 -10.23 -6.77
C LEU A 91 22.02 -11.16 -7.97
N PRO A 92 22.95 -12.08 -8.27
CA PRO A 92 22.88 -12.93 -9.47
C PRO A 92 21.65 -13.85 -9.55
N ASP A 93 21.00 -14.10 -8.42
CA ASP A 93 19.80 -14.92 -8.27
C ASP A 93 18.50 -14.09 -8.20
N ALA A 94 18.58 -12.76 -8.32
CA ALA A 94 17.40 -11.91 -8.32
C ALA A 94 16.54 -12.13 -9.58
N PRO A 95 15.20 -12.07 -9.45
CA PRO A 95 14.32 -12.02 -10.61
C PRO A 95 14.55 -10.72 -11.40
N ALA A 96 14.35 -10.77 -12.72
CA ALA A 96 14.67 -9.70 -13.66
C ALA A 96 16.09 -9.12 -13.47
N PRO A 97 17.16 -9.94 -13.59
CA PRO A 97 18.53 -9.53 -13.28
C PRO A 97 19.03 -8.35 -14.14
N ASP A 98 18.47 -8.16 -15.32
CA ASP A 98 18.80 -7.04 -16.22
C ASP A 98 18.09 -5.72 -15.86
N ALA A 99 17.08 -5.77 -14.98
CA ALA A 99 16.44 -4.57 -14.47
C ALA A 99 17.43 -3.75 -13.63
N THR A 100 17.46 -2.44 -13.85
CA THR A 100 18.34 -1.57 -13.07
C THR A 100 17.76 -1.26 -11.70
N ILE A 101 18.62 -0.83 -10.77
CA ILE A 101 18.18 -0.32 -9.45
C ILE A 101 17.14 0.80 -9.63
N ARG A 102 17.31 1.67 -10.63
CA ARG A 102 16.32 2.71 -10.99
C ARG A 102 14.98 2.08 -11.34
N HIS A 103 14.96 1.06 -12.19
CA HIS A 103 13.71 0.40 -12.60
C HIS A 103 12.94 -0.19 -11.42
N LEU A 104 13.64 -0.80 -10.47
CA LEU A 104 13.01 -1.31 -9.25
C LEU A 104 12.41 -0.18 -8.40
N LEU A 105 13.16 0.92 -8.19
CA LEU A 105 12.71 2.08 -7.43
C LEU A 105 11.51 2.79 -8.06
N THR A 106 11.41 2.78 -9.40
CA THR A 106 10.33 3.45 -10.14
C THR A 106 9.14 2.53 -10.44
N HIS A 107 9.17 1.26 -10.03
CA HIS A 107 8.18 0.25 -10.43
C HIS A 107 8.08 0.09 -11.95
N THR A 108 9.22 0.04 -12.64
CA THR A 108 9.32 -0.20 -14.08
C THR A 108 10.29 -1.34 -14.38
N SER A 109 10.46 -2.29 -13.46
CA SER A 109 11.35 -3.45 -13.67
C SER A 109 10.76 -4.52 -14.58
N GLY A 110 9.46 -4.42 -14.88
CA GLY A 110 8.71 -5.45 -15.60
C GLY A 110 8.31 -6.65 -14.73
N LEU A 111 8.69 -6.68 -13.45
CA LEU A 111 8.26 -7.75 -12.53
C LEU A 111 6.77 -7.65 -12.23
N GLN A 112 6.10 -8.79 -12.12
CA GLN A 112 4.73 -8.89 -11.61
C GLN A 112 4.53 -8.21 -10.24
N SER A 113 3.26 -7.94 -9.92
CA SER A 113 2.85 -7.14 -8.76
C SER A 113 3.09 -7.83 -7.42
N GLU A 114 2.80 -9.13 -7.36
CA GLU A 114 2.77 -9.90 -6.13
C GLU A 114 3.71 -11.11 -6.18
N PHE A 115 4.00 -11.68 -5.03
CA PHE A 115 4.77 -12.92 -4.92
C PHE A 115 3.93 -14.11 -5.41
N PRO A 116 4.51 -15.11 -6.08
CA PRO A 116 3.83 -16.37 -6.33
C PRO A 116 3.42 -17.05 -5.02
N GLY A 117 2.24 -17.67 -5.00
CA GLY A 117 1.76 -18.47 -3.87
C GLY A 117 0.68 -17.77 -3.02
N PRO A 118 0.48 -18.22 -1.76
CA PRO A 118 -0.62 -17.76 -0.93
C PRO A 118 -0.46 -16.29 -0.51
N TRP A 119 -1.54 -15.70 0.00
CA TRP A 119 -1.57 -14.32 0.49
C TRP A 119 -0.55 -14.07 1.62
N TRP A 120 0.64 -13.62 1.23
CA TRP A 120 1.81 -13.49 2.09
C TRP A 120 1.59 -12.54 3.27
N GLU A 121 0.72 -11.54 3.13
CA GLU A 121 0.45 -10.57 4.19
C GLU A 121 -0.32 -11.18 5.37
N ARG A 122 -1.01 -12.32 5.16
CA ARG A 122 -1.70 -13.09 6.20
C ARG A 122 -1.01 -14.41 6.55
N HIS A 123 -0.39 -15.05 5.56
CA HIS A 123 0.27 -16.36 5.73
C HIS A 123 1.74 -16.26 6.15
N GLY A 124 2.38 -15.12 5.87
CA GLY A 124 3.81 -14.92 5.95
C GLY A 124 4.47 -14.92 4.57
N GLY A 125 5.53 -14.14 4.43
CA GLY A 125 6.24 -14.03 3.15
C GLY A 125 7.32 -15.09 2.95
N PRO A 126 7.83 -15.22 1.72
CA PRO A 126 8.88 -16.18 1.39
C PRO A 126 10.22 -15.80 2.03
N THR A 127 11.07 -16.78 2.27
CA THR A 127 12.52 -16.57 2.41
C THR A 127 13.12 -16.10 1.09
N TRP A 128 14.35 -15.57 1.11
CA TRP A 128 15.03 -15.15 -0.13
C TRP A 128 15.21 -16.34 -1.10
N ASP A 129 15.61 -17.52 -0.60
CA ASP A 129 15.80 -18.71 -1.44
C ASP A 129 14.50 -19.25 -2.03
N GLU A 130 13.37 -19.07 -1.34
CA GLU A 130 12.04 -19.36 -1.89
C GLU A 130 11.68 -18.33 -2.95
N LEU A 131 11.91 -17.04 -2.71
CA LEU A 131 11.66 -15.98 -3.68
C LEU A 131 12.47 -16.15 -4.97
N ALA A 132 13.78 -16.39 -4.86
CA ALA A 132 14.68 -16.59 -6.00
C ALA A 132 14.29 -17.79 -6.87
N ARG A 133 13.60 -18.78 -6.30
CA ARG A 133 13.10 -19.97 -7.00
C ARG A 133 11.60 -19.95 -7.28
N SER A 134 10.89 -18.90 -6.85
CA SER A 134 9.42 -18.86 -6.89
C SER A 134 8.84 -18.75 -8.30
N GLY A 135 9.67 -18.37 -9.29
CA GLY A 135 9.22 -18.10 -10.65
C GLY A 135 8.45 -16.79 -10.78
N VAL A 136 8.81 -15.75 -9.99
CA VAL A 136 8.31 -14.38 -10.21
C VAL A 136 8.44 -14.02 -11.68
N GLU A 137 7.31 -13.82 -12.37
CA GLU A 137 7.30 -13.53 -13.79
C GLU A 137 7.81 -12.10 -14.06
N GLN A 138 8.62 -11.97 -15.12
CA GLN A 138 8.90 -10.69 -15.74
C GLN A 138 7.95 -10.54 -16.93
N LEU A 139 6.97 -9.66 -16.77
CA LEU A 139 5.87 -9.44 -17.71
C LEU A 139 6.28 -8.54 -18.88
N TRP A 140 7.26 -7.65 -18.68
CA TRP A 140 7.73 -6.68 -19.67
C TRP A 140 9.24 -6.44 -19.62
N ASP A 141 9.78 -5.78 -20.64
CA ASP A 141 11.17 -5.35 -20.62
C ASP A 141 11.37 -4.24 -19.58
N PRO A 142 12.53 -4.19 -18.89
CA PRO A 142 12.75 -3.19 -17.87
C PRO A 142 12.76 -1.77 -18.47
N GLY A 143 11.90 -0.90 -17.95
CA GLY A 143 11.70 0.48 -18.40
C GLY A 143 10.56 0.67 -19.39
N GLU A 144 9.91 -0.40 -19.85
CA GLU A 144 8.83 -0.34 -20.84
C GLU A 144 7.60 0.42 -20.32
N GLN A 145 7.15 0.09 -19.10
CA GLN A 145 6.00 0.74 -18.48
C GLN A 145 6.02 0.67 -16.95
N TYR A 146 5.11 1.39 -16.31
CA TYR A 146 4.85 1.28 -14.89
C TYR A 146 4.06 0.00 -14.60
N HIS A 147 4.56 -0.80 -13.64
CA HIS A 147 3.82 -1.87 -12.99
C HIS A 147 4.27 -1.95 -11.54
N TYR A 148 3.37 -1.65 -10.61
CA TYR A 148 3.65 -1.70 -9.18
C TYR A 148 4.17 -3.10 -8.82
N SER A 149 5.23 -3.22 -8.02
CA SER A 149 5.81 -4.53 -7.70
C SER A 149 6.30 -4.60 -6.27
N ASN A 150 5.68 -5.47 -5.47
CA ASN A 150 6.16 -5.86 -4.15
C ASN A 150 7.45 -6.71 -4.25
N PRO A 151 7.57 -7.69 -5.17
CA PRO A 151 8.83 -8.40 -5.41
C PRO A 151 10.00 -7.47 -5.72
N GLY A 152 9.78 -6.41 -6.52
CA GLY A 152 10.83 -5.43 -6.80
C GLY A 152 11.41 -4.76 -5.55
N PHE A 153 10.59 -4.49 -4.54
CA PHE A 153 11.05 -3.94 -3.26
C PHE A 153 11.69 -4.98 -2.34
N ALA A 154 11.29 -6.25 -2.40
CA ALA A 154 12.01 -7.34 -1.75
C ALA A 154 13.46 -7.43 -2.27
N VAL A 155 13.64 -7.31 -3.58
CA VAL A 155 14.96 -7.27 -4.23
C VAL A 155 15.79 -6.06 -3.77
N LEU A 156 15.19 -4.86 -3.68
CA LEU A 156 15.87 -3.67 -3.17
C LEU A 156 16.28 -3.81 -1.69
N GLY A 157 15.43 -4.39 -0.86
CA GLY A 157 15.80 -4.67 0.53
C GLY A 157 16.95 -5.68 0.63
N ARG A 158 16.93 -6.72 -0.21
CA ARG A 158 18.04 -7.69 -0.28
C ARG A 158 19.35 -7.05 -0.72
N LEU A 159 19.29 -6.11 -1.68
CA LEU A 159 20.47 -5.34 -2.10
C LEU A 159 21.07 -4.60 -0.91
N VAL A 160 20.24 -3.92 -0.11
CA VAL A 160 20.69 -3.24 1.11
C VAL A 160 21.37 -4.22 2.07
N GLU A 161 20.77 -5.39 2.29
CA GLU A 161 21.35 -6.40 3.18
C GLU A 161 22.72 -6.89 2.72
N VAL A 162 22.86 -7.18 1.43
CA VAL A 162 24.11 -7.71 0.85
C VAL A 162 25.21 -6.67 0.89
N VAL A 163 24.92 -5.42 0.49
CA VAL A 163 25.93 -4.35 0.45
C VAL A 163 26.35 -3.91 1.86
N ARG A 164 25.43 -3.89 2.82
CA ARG A 164 25.73 -3.50 4.21
C ARG A 164 26.21 -4.64 5.10
N GLY A 165 25.92 -5.90 4.74
CA GLY A 165 26.15 -7.05 5.61
C GLY A 165 25.29 -7.04 6.87
N SER A 166 24.11 -6.41 6.83
CA SER A 166 23.19 -6.26 7.98
C SER A 166 21.74 -6.33 7.52
N ALA A 167 20.83 -6.78 8.39
CA ALA A 167 19.41 -6.84 8.07
C ALA A 167 18.86 -5.45 7.71
N TRP A 168 17.99 -5.38 6.69
CA TRP A 168 17.51 -4.11 6.13
C TRP A 168 16.84 -3.21 7.19
N ASP A 169 16.13 -3.79 8.15
CA ASP A 169 15.44 -3.07 9.23
C ASP A 169 16.43 -2.48 10.25
N ARG A 170 17.56 -3.16 10.48
CA ARG A 170 18.66 -2.60 11.29
C ARG A 170 19.34 -1.44 10.58
N VAL A 171 19.58 -1.58 9.27
CA VAL A 171 20.13 -0.49 8.46
C VAL A 171 19.20 0.73 8.54
N LEU A 172 17.89 0.56 8.34
CA LEU A 172 16.94 1.67 8.47
C LEU A 172 16.90 2.26 9.87
N ARG A 173 16.95 1.44 10.93
CA ARG A 173 17.00 1.95 12.30
C ARG A 173 18.21 2.86 12.52
N ASP A 174 19.38 2.42 12.09
CA ASP A 174 20.65 3.07 12.42
C ASP A 174 20.93 4.27 11.47
N GLU A 175 20.52 4.16 10.20
CA GLU A 175 20.81 5.15 9.14
C GLU A 175 19.65 6.10 8.81
N LEU A 176 18.42 5.84 9.29
CA LEU A 176 17.24 6.66 8.99
C LEU A 176 16.41 6.99 10.24
N TRP A 177 15.85 5.99 10.92
CA TRP A 177 14.88 6.23 11.99
C TRP A 177 15.51 6.90 13.21
N GLY A 178 16.67 6.40 13.65
CA GLY A 178 17.43 6.98 14.77
C GLY A 178 17.81 8.44 14.52
N PRO A 179 18.50 8.76 13.40
CA PRO A 179 18.83 10.15 13.05
C PRO A 179 17.62 11.09 12.93
N LEU A 180 16.45 10.60 12.49
CA LEU A 180 15.22 11.41 12.38
C LEU A 180 14.34 11.38 13.64
N GLY A 181 14.79 10.74 14.72
CA GLY A 181 14.02 10.63 15.97
C GLY A 181 12.71 9.84 15.83
N MET A 182 12.62 8.94 14.86
CA MET A 182 11.45 8.08 14.62
C MET A 182 11.46 6.85 15.55
N THR A 183 11.38 7.10 16.86
CA THR A 183 11.63 6.08 17.90
C THR A 183 10.52 5.04 18.04
N ALA A 184 9.33 5.28 17.45
CA ALA A 184 8.22 4.33 17.44
C ALA A 184 8.12 3.56 16.12
N THR A 185 9.08 3.75 15.21
CA THR A 185 9.16 3.07 13.92
C THR A 185 10.05 1.84 13.99
N GLY A 186 9.57 0.72 13.46
CA GLY A 186 10.36 -0.52 13.44
C GLY A 186 9.64 -1.69 12.78
N ARG A 187 10.37 -2.79 12.56
CA ARG A 187 9.80 -4.04 12.05
C ARG A 187 8.81 -4.68 13.02
N VAL A 188 9.00 -4.44 14.31
CA VAL A 188 8.08 -4.77 15.40
C VAL A 188 7.76 -3.49 16.19
N PRO A 189 6.58 -3.37 16.79
CA PRO A 189 6.25 -2.19 17.59
C PRO A 189 7.14 -2.13 18.85
N ALA A 190 7.82 -1.00 19.05
CA ALA A 190 8.65 -0.77 20.24
C ALA A 190 7.85 -0.38 21.50
N GLY A 191 6.54 -0.12 21.34
CA GLY A 191 5.65 0.37 22.38
C GLY A 191 4.20 -0.08 22.17
N PRO A 192 3.21 0.66 22.70
CA PRO A 192 1.81 0.33 22.50
C PRO A 192 1.46 0.33 21.01
N HIS A 193 0.60 -0.59 20.60
CA HIS A 193 0.15 -0.71 19.22
C HIS A 193 -1.33 -1.05 19.16
N VAL A 194 -1.98 -0.63 18.09
CA VAL A 194 -3.38 -0.94 17.85
C VAL A 194 -3.55 -2.36 17.29
N THR A 195 -4.64 -2.99 17.69
CA THR A 195 -5.13 -4.23 17.05
C THR A 195 -5.72 -3.90 15.69
N GLY A 196 -5.33 -4.67 14.66
CA GLY A 196 -5.89 -4.56 13.31
C GLY A 196 -7.14 -5.43 13.15
N TYR A 197 -8.13 -4.92 12.41
CA TYR A 197 -9.40 -5.61 12.18
C TYR A 197 -9.75 -5.65 10.69
N ALA A 198 -10.45 -6.70 10.27
CA ALA A 198 -11.34 -6.62 9.13
C ALA A 198 -12.72 -6.17 9.62
N VAL A 199 -13.36 -5.29 8.86
CA VAL A 199 -14.71 -4.80 9.12
C VAL A 199 -15.65 -5.45 8.12
N HIS A 200 -16.76 -6.03 8.59
CA HIS A 200 -17.70 -6.69 7.71
C HIS A 200 -18.35 -5.67 6.76
N PRO A 201 -18.40 -5.92 5.44
CA PRO A 201 -18.83 -4.94 4.46
C PRO A 201 -20.29 -4.48 4.70
N HIS A 202 -21.14 -5.39 5.19
CA HIS A 202 -22.59 -5.16 5.28
C HIS A 202 -23.17 -5.15 6.70
N ALA A 203 -22.32 -5.33 7.72
CA ALA A 203 -22.78 -5.46 9.11
C ALA A 203 -21.77 -4.82 10.06
N ASP A 204 -22.22 -4.36 11.22
CA ASP A 204 -21.34 -3.84 12.29
C ASP A 204 -20.70 -5.00 13.07
N LEU A 205 -19.97 -5.83 12.34
CA LEU A 205 -19.19 -6.95 12.85
C LEU A 205 -17.73 -6.74 12.46
N VAL A 206 -16.85 -7.22 13.32
CA VAL A 206 -15.41 -7.21 13.07
C VAL A 206 -14.83 -8.61 13.17
N HIS A 207 -13.62 -8.71 12.65
CA HIS A 207 -12.79 -9.90 12.69
C HIS A 207 -11.35 -9.49 12.92
N HIS A 208 -10.61 -10.22 13.77
CA HIS A 208 -9.20 -9.89 14.00
C HIS A 208 -8.35 -10.33 12.81
N GLU A 209 -7.45 -9.45 12.40
CA GLU A 209 -6.49 -9.78 11.36
C GLU A 209 -5.18 -10.30 11.97
N PRO A 210 -4.62 -11.39 11.45
CA PRO A 210 -3.35 -11.90 11.93
C PRO A 210 -2.22 -10.95 11.55
N VAL A 211 -1.19 -10.90 12.41
CA VAL A 211 0.07 -10.21 12.10
C VAL A 211 1.08 -11.26 11.65
N ALA A 212 1.28 -11.38 10.35
CA ALA A 212 2.25 -12.31 9.76
C ALA A 212 3.64 -11.68 9.59
N GLU A 213 4.68 -12.50 9.69
CA GLU A 213 6.06 -12.13 9.37
C GLU A 213 6.30 -12.19 7.85
N PHE A 214 6.74 -11.08 7.27
CA PHE A 214 6.83 -10.94 5.81
C PHE A 214 8.17 -11.45 5.24
N ARG A 215 9.17 -11.70 6.09
CA ARG A 215 10.49 -12.25 5.68
C ARG A 215 11.11 -11.45 4.52
N ALA A 216 11.42 -12.08 3.37
CA ALA A 216 12.01 -11.38 2.23
C ALA A 216 11.06 -10.34 1.62
N ALA A 217 9.74 -10.47 1.81
CA ALA A 217 8.76 -9.47 1.42
C ALA A 217 8.70 -8.27 2.38
N GLY A 218 9.40 -8.32 3.52
CA GLY A 218 9.38 -7.28 4.54
C GLY A 218 9.61 -5.84 4.05
N PRO A 219 10.64 -5.60 3.20
CA PRO A 219 10.91 -4.30 2.58
C PRO A 219 9.74 -3.72 1.77
N ALA A 220 8.77 -4.54 1.35
CA ALA A 220 7.59 -4.07 0.63
C ALA A 220 6.53 -3.46 1.55
N GLY A 221 6.48 -3.82 2.85
CA GLY A 221 5.41 -3.29 3.70
C GLY A 221 5.32 -3.71 5.18
N GLU A 222 6.37 -4.23 5.80
CA GLU A 222 6.25 -4.85 7.14
C GLU A 222 6.24 -3.88 8.32
N LEU A 223 6.68 -2.64 8.13
CA LEU A 223 6.96 -1.74 9.24
C LEU A 223 5.71 -1.34 10.05
N TRP A 224 5.98 -1.05 11.31
CA TRP A 224 5.10 -0.34 12.24
C TRP A 224 5.61 1.10 12.43
N SER A 225 4.70 2.05 12.64
CA SER A 225 5.02 3.45 12.96
C SER A 225 3.82 4.14 13.62
N THR A 226 4.06 5.32 14.18
CA THR A 226 3.01 6.29 14.56
C THR A 226 2.83 7.33 13.45
N PRO A 227 1.66 8.01 13.37
CA PRO A 227 1.49 9.15 12.47
C PRO A 227 2.54 10.26 12.71
N SER A 228 2.93 10.51 13.96
CA SER A 228 3.94 11.53 14.30
C SER A 228 5.32 11.21 13.71
N ASP A 229 5.75 9.95 13.75
CA ASP A 229 7.01 9.53 13.10
C ASP A 229 6.94 9.63 11.58
N LEU A 230 5.79 9.29 10.98
CA LEU A 230 5.58 9.47 9.54
C LEU A 230 5.63 10.95 9.13
N VAL A 231 5.10 11.84 9.97
CA VAL A 231 5.20 13.30 9.78
C VAL A 231 6.66 13.76 9.82
N ARG A 232 7.47 13.28 10.77
CA ARG A 232 8.92 13.57 10.81
C ARG A 232 9.61 13.16 9.52
N PHE A 233 9.34 11.93 9.06
CA PHE A 233 9.86 11.43 7.78
C PHE A 233 9.43 12.30 6.59
N GLY A 234 8.15 12.67 6.52
CA GLY A 234 7.62 13.52 5.45
C GLY A 234 8.23 14.92 5.43
N MET A 235 8.42 15.55 6.60
CA MET A 235 9.03 16.89 6.70
C MET A 235 10.50 16.84 6.25
N TRP A 236 11.22 15.79 6.65
CA TRP A 236 12.58 15.54 6.18
C TRP A 236 12.63 15.31 4.66
N LEU A 237 11.69 14.54 4.10
CA LEU A 237 11.64 14.18 2.67
C LEU A 237 11.52 15.41 1.77
N VAL A 238 10.70 16.40 2.15
CA VAL A 238 10.50 17.63 1.37
C VAL A 238 11.51 18.74 1.69
N GLY A 239 12.41 18.51 2.65
CA GLY A 239 13.51 19.42 2.97
C GLY A 239 13.14 20.55 3.93
N GLY A 240 12.33 20.27 4.96
CA GLY A 240 12.02 21.22 6.03
C GLY A 240 13.28 21.76 6.75
N GLU A 241 13.20 22.99 7.25
CA GLU A 241 14.37 23.72 7.78
C GLU A 241 14.86 23.24 9.15
N ALA A 242 14.03 22.53 9.92
CA ALA A 242 14.31 22.23 11.33
C ALA A 242 15.51 21.28 11.57
N ASP A 243 15.90 20.47 10.59
CA ASP A 243 16.95 19.45 10.73
C ASP A 243 17.90 19.40 9.53
N ARG A 244 18.43 20.56 9.11
CA ARG A 244 19.36 20.61 7.96
C ARG A 244 20.58 19.70 8.17
N ASP A 245 21.23 19.75 9.33
CA ASP A 245 22.48 18.99 9.56
C ASP A 245 22.25 17.48 9.74
N ALA A 246 21.27 17.09 10.58
CA ALA A 246 20.90 15.68 10.77
C ALA A 246 20.29 15.08 9.48
N GLY A 247 19.51 15.89 8.74
CA GLY A 247 18.89 15.49 7.49
C GLY A 247 19.87 15.27 6.35
N GLU A 248 20.92 16.11 6.23
CA GLU A 248 22.01 15.91 5.26
C GLU A 248 22.83 14.65 5.56
N ALA A 249 22.98 14.27 6.84
CA ALA A 249 23.66 13.05 7.24
C ALA A 249 22.90 11.77 6.85
N VAL A 250 21.57 11.85 6.69
CA VAL A 250 20.74 10.73 6.21
C VAL A 250 20.82 10.62 4.69
N LEU A 251 20.43 11.67 3.97
CA LEU A 251 20.51 11.71 2.51
C LEU A 251 20.61 13.18 2.05
N PRO A 252 21.60 13.54 1.22
CA PRO A 252 21.75 14.91 0.76
C PRO A 252 20.48 15.47 0.13
N LEU A 253 20.17 16.75 0.37
CA LEU A 253 18.95 17.40 -0.16
C LEU A 253 18.81 17.25 -1.68
N ALA A 254 19.92 17.25 -2.42
CA ALA A 254 19.91 17.02 -3.86
C ALA A 254 19.31 15.65 -4.22
N LEU A 255 19.67 14.59 -3.50
CA LEU A 255 19.14 13.24 -3.72
C LEU A 255 17.70 13.11 -3.21
N ARG A 256 17.35 13.74 -2.08
CA ARG A 256 15.95 13.84 -1.63
C ARG A 256 15.05 14.49 -2.68
N ARG A 257 15.51 15.60 -3.28
CA ARG A 257 14.80 16.25 -4.40
C ARG A 257 14.70 15.34 -5.61
N GLN A 258 15.76 14.63 -5.97
CA GLN A 258 15.73 13.65 -7.08
C GLN A 258 14.76 12.50 -6.84
N MET A 259 14.63 12.06 -5.58
CA MET A 259 13.68 11.03 -5.15
C MET A 259 12.24 11.45 -5.45
N ALA A 260 11.92 12.73 -5.24
CA ALA A 260 10.59 13.32 -5.42
C ALA A 260 10.28 13.85 -6.84
N VAL A 261 11.18 13.66 -7.82
CA VAL A 261 10.92 14.02 -9.22
C VAL A 261 10.04 12.93 -9.85
N PRO A 262 8.88 13.27 -10.47
CA PRO A 262 8.12 12.33 -11.29
C PRO A 262 8.99 11.70 -12.37
N ARG A 263 9.13 10.37 -12.37
CA ARG A 263 9.93 9.61 -13.35
C ARG A 263 9.08 8.82 -14.31
N VAL A 264 8.05 8.19 -13.78
CA VAL A 264 7.09 7.42 -14.56
C VAL A 264 5.70 7.80 -14.10
N VAL A 265 4.79 7.91 -15.06
CA VAL A 265 3.40 8.15 -14.75
C VAL A 265 2.73 6.84 -14.38
N VAL A 266 1.88 6.89 -13.37
CA VAL A 266 1.01 5.77 -13.04
C VAL A 266 -0.15 5.78 -14.01
N ASP A 267 -0.05 4.93 -15.04
CA ASP A 267 -1.08 4.73 -16.05
C ASP A 267 -1.90 3.47 -15.72
N ASP A 268 -2.44 3.44 -14.50
CA ASP A 268 -3.29 2.35 -13.98
C ASP A 268 -4.79 2.69 -14.04
N ALA A 269 -5.15 3.81 -14.66
CA ALA A 269 -6.56 4.16 -14.86
C ALA A 269 -7.23 3.05 -15.68
N GLY A 270 -8.36 2.55 -15.19
CA GLY A 270 -9.17 1.60 -15.95
C GLY A 270 -9.66 2.17 -17.30
N PRO A 271 -10.48 1.41 -18.05
CA PRO A 271 -10.86 1.70 -19.45
C PRO A 271 -11.45 3.09 -19.69
N ALA A 272 -12.00 3.72 -18.64
CA ALA A 272 -12.66 5.02 -18.72
C ALA A 272 -11.70 6.19 -19.03
N GLY A 273 -10.38 6.03 -18.82
CA GLY A 273 -9.40 7.10 -18.97
C GLY A 273 -9.61 8.25 -17.96
N GLY A 274 -8.54 8.98 -17.66
CA GLY A 274 -8.60 10.10 -16.73
C GLY A 274 -7.28 10.88 -16.70
N PRO A 275 -7.27 12.09 -16.11
CA PRO A 275 -6.02 12.82 -15.92
C PRO A 275 -5.08 11.97 -15.08
N TRP A 276 -3.79 11.94 -15.44
CA TRP A 276 -2.75 11.23 -14.71
C TRP A 276 -2.45 11.94 -13.37
N PRO A 277 -3.11 11.59 -12.25
CA PRO A 277 -3.00 12.38 -11.03
C PRO A 277 -1.78 11.96 -10.22
N THR A 278 -1.08 10.90 -10.66
CA THR A 278 -0.06 10.22 -9.89
C THR A 278 1.10 9.81 -10.79
N ALA A 279 2.30 10.01 -10.28
CA ALA A 279 3.55 9.50 -10.83
C ALA A 279 4.36 8.83 -9.72
N HIS A 280 5.34 8.03 -10.10
CA HIS A 280 6.36 7.53 -9.19
C HIS A 280 7.69 8.23 -9.42
N GLY A 281 8.31 8.64 -8.32
CA GLY A 281 9.72 9.01 -8.25
C GLY A 281 10.57 7.79 -7.93
N LEU A 282 11.66 7.98 -7.18
CA LEU A 282 12.49 6.87 -6.72
C LEU A 282 11.93 6.33 -5.39
N GLY A 283 10.99 5.39 -5.46
CA GLY A 283 10.35 4.75 -4.31
C GLY A 283 9.34 5.61 -3.54
N VAL A 284 8.97 6.78 -4.08
CA VAL A 284 7.90 7.64 -3.57
C VAL A 284 6.85 7.86 -4.63
N ARG A 285 5.62 8.05 -4.18
CA ARG A 285 4.52 8.51 -5.01
C ARG A 285 4.52 10.04 -5.02
N VAL A 286 4.32 10.61 -6.20
CA VAL A 286 4.08 12.04 -6.40
C VAL A 286 2.64 12.19 -6.90
N ARG A 287 1.80 12.88 -6.14
CA ARG A 287 0.39 13.11 -6.50
C ARG A 287 0.16 14.58 -6.82
N GLN A 288 -0.71 14.82 -7.80
CA GLN A 288 -1.17 16.14 -8.19
C GLN A 288 -2.68 16.25 -7.94
N ASP A 289 -3.05 16.93 -6.86
CA ASP A 289 -4.44 17.20 -6.48
C ASP A 289 -4.74 18.68 -6.81
N GLY A 290 -5.23 18.92 -8.03
CA GLY A 290 -5.41 20.29 -8.54
C GLY A 290 -4.06 21.02 -8.70
N THR A 291 -3.82 22.05 -7.90
CA THR A 291 -2.53 22.77 -7.86
C THR A 291 -1.56 22.23 -6.81
N VAL A 292 -2.04 21.38 -5.88
CA VAL A 292 -1.26 20.86 -4.77
C VAL A 292 -0.49 19.63 -5.21
N ARG A 293 0.85 19.67 -5.07
CA ARG A 293 1.73 18.54 -5.34
C ARG A 293 2.19 17.92 -4.02
N THR A 294 1.81 16.68 -3.78
CA THR A 294 2.23 15.94 -2.58
C THR A 294 3.21 14.82 -2.91
N ILE A 295 4.13 14.58 -1.99
CA ILE A 295 5.12 13.51 -2.04
C ILE A 295 4.87 12.60 -0.83
N GLY A 296 4.88 11.29 -1.04
CA GLY A 296 4.72 10.33 0.04
C GLY A 296 4.35 8.96 -0.48
N HIS A 297 3.47 8.25 0.22
CA HIS A 297 2.98 6.94 -0.20
C HIS A 297 1.72 6.56 0.60
N GLY A 298 0.88 5.70 0.02
CA GLY A 298 -0.20 5.02 0.75
C GLY A 298 0.23 3.62 1.20
N GLY A 299 -0.47 3.04 2.17
CA GLY A 299 -0.22 1.68 2.63
C GLY A 299 -1.50 0.97 3.00
N SER A 300 -1.56 -0.32 2.69
CA SER A 300 -2.60 -1.24 3.16
C SER A 300 -1.93 -2.58 3.39
N VAL A 301 -2.29 -3.21 4.52
CA VAL A 301 -2.01 -4.60 4.87
C VAL A 301 -3.22 -5.10 5.67
N PRO A 302 -3.45 -6.42 5.80
CA PRO A 302 -4.52 -6.95 6.63
C PRO A 302 -4.57 -6.30 8.02
N GLY A 303 -5.70 -5.68 8.34
CA GLY A 303 -5.98 -4.99 9.59
C GLY A 303 -5.57 -3.52 9.64
N PHE A 304 -4.88 -2.98 8.62
CA PHE A 304 -4.32 -1.63 8.69
C PHE A 304 -4.27 -0.89 7.35
N THR A 305 -4.42 0.43 7.44
CA THR A 305 -4.19 1.36 6.33
C THR A 305 -3.37 2.55 6.80
N SER A 306 -2.62 3.15 5.89
CA SER A 306 -1.95 4.42 6.14
C SER A 306 -1.83 5.28 4.89
N ASP A 307 -1.63 6.57 5.08
CA ASP A 307 -1.33 7.52 4.01
C ASP A 307 -0.41 8.61 4.55
N LEU A 308 0.68 8.87 3.83
CA LEU A 308 1.61 9.97 4.11
C LEU A 308 1.59 10.92 2.92
N ARG A 309 1.38 12.21 3.19
CA ARG A 309 1.44 13.28 2.18
C ARG A 309 2.22 14.46 2.73
N ALA A 310 3.27 14.84 2.02
CA ALA A 310 4.02 16.06 2.26
C ALA A 310 3.86 17.00 1.07
N ASP A 311 3.33 18.20 1.31
CA ASP A 311 3.20 19.24 0.29
C ASP A 311 4.57 19.75 -0.12
N ALA A 312 4.90 19.62 -1.40
CA ALA A 312 6.20 19.98 -1.95
C ALA A 312 6.45 21.50 -1.96
N ALA A 313 5.40 22.33 -1.91
CA ALA A 313 5.46 23.78 -1.95
C ALA A 313 5.52 24.40 -0.57
N THR A 314 4.68 23.95 0.38
CA THR A 314 4.62 24.54 1.72
C THR A 314 5.48 23.81 2.75
N GLY A 315 5.80 22.55 2.51
CA GLY A 315 6.44 21.68 3.50
C GLY A 315 5.49 21.16 4.59
N ASP A 316 4.19 21.45 4.49
CA ASP A 316 3.18 20.88 5.39
C ASP A 316 3.03 19.37 5.14
N VAL A 317 2.84 18.61 6.20
CA VAL A 317 2.76 17.14 6.13
C VAL A 317 1.57 16.63 6.90
N VAL A 318 0.90 15.62 6.35
CA VAL A 318 -0.13 14.86 7.05
C VAL A 318 0.16 13.38 6.96
N ALA A 319 -0.03 12.68 8.07
CA ALA A 319 -0.02 11.22 8.11
C ALA A 319 -1.30 10.72 8.77
N VAL A 320 -1.90 9.67 8.20
CA VAL A 320 -3.11 9.03 8.71
C VAL A 320 -2.87 7.54 8.80
N CYS A 321 -3.26 6.91 9.90
CA CYS A 321 -3.24 5.46 10.09
C CYS A 321 -4.58 4.96 10.61
N GLY A 322 -5.09 3.87 10.05
CA GLY A 322 -6.35 3.23 10.43
C GLY A 322 -6.16 1.76 10.79
N SER A 323 -6.94 1.27 11.75
CA SER A 323 -6.95 -0.13 12.19
C SER A 323 -7.95 -0.99 11.39
N SER A 324 -7.96 -0.81 10.08
CA SER A 324 -8.71 -1.63 9.13
C SER A 324 -7.96 -1.69 7.80
N THR A 325 -8.07 -2.82 7.10
CA THR A 325 -7.46 -3.05 5.78
C THR A 325 -7.94 -2.03 4.71
N HIS A 326 -9.01 -1.28 5.01
CA HIS A 326 -9.58 -0.23 4.16
C HIS A 326 -10.38 0.81 4.97
N GLY A 327 -10.74 1.90 4.30
CA GLY A 327 -11.82 2.81 4.72
C GLY A 327 -11.36 4.25 4.85
N ILE A 328 -10.06 4.53 5.00
CA ILE A 328 -9.60 5.84 5.46
C ILE A 328 -9.63 6.97 4.42
N GLY A 329 -9.96 6.72 3.14
CA GLY A 329 -10.06 7.75 2.09
C GLY A 329 -8.79 8.56 1.78
N GLY A 330 -7.72 8.40 2.56
CA GLY A 330 -6.44 9.13 2.48
C GLY A 330 -6.40 10.42 3.31
N GLY A 331 -5.24 11.08 3.34
CA GLY A 331 -4.97 12.30 4.12
C GLY A 331 -5.35 13.62 3.43
N ALA A 332 -5.94 13.59 2.22
CA ALA A 332 -6.21 14.79 1.42
C ALA A 332 -7.05 15.84 2.17
N GLY A 333 -8.12 15.39 2.82
CA GLY A 333 -9.03 16.27 3.56
C GLY A 333 -8.37 16.92 4.78
N LEU A 334 -7.47 16.21 5.46
CA LEU A 334 -6.70 16.76 6.57
C LEU A 334 -5.68 17.80 6.10
N LEU A 335 -5.01 17.55 4.98
CA LEU A 335 -4.10 18.54 4.39
C LEU A 335 -4.84 19.81 3.98
N ALA A 336 -6.00 19.66 3.34
CA ALA A 336 -6.84 20.80 2.96
C ALA A 336 -7.33 21.60 4.17
N ALA A 337 -7.79 20.91 5.23
CA ALA A 337 -8.19 21.54 6.48
C ALA A 337 -7.04 22.33 7.13
N LEU A 338 -5.83 21.77 7.13
CA LEU A 338 -4.62 22.42 7.64
C LEU A 338 -4.24 23.68 6.84
N GLN A 339 -4.46 23.65 5.53
CA GLN A 339 -4.20 24.77 4.61
C GLN A 339 -5.33 25.80 4.59
N GLY A 340 -6.46 25.52 5.26
CA GLY A 340 -7.64 26.39 5.23
C GLY A 340 -8.33 26.43 3.86
N VAL A 341 -8.16 25.38 3.05
CA VAL A 341 -8.76 25.25 1.71
C VAL A 341 -9.81 24.14 1.69
N ALA A 342 -10.71 24.19 0.71
CA ALA A 342 -11.69 23.11 0.52
C ALA A 342 -10.96 21.80 0.20
N ALA A 343 -11.42 20.69 0.80
CA ALA A 343 -10.92 19.36 0.47
C ALA A 343 -11.10 19.09 -1.03
N PRO A 344 -10.12 18.45 -1.69
CA PRO A 344 -10.30 18.01 -3.07
C PRO A 344 -11.55 17.13 -3.13
N THR A 345 -12.45 17.41 -4.08
CA THR A 345 -13.54 16.48 -4.37
C THR A 345 -12.90 15.22 -4.94
N PRO A 346 -13.19 14.02 -4.39
CA PRO A 346 -12.75 12.78 -5.01
C PRO A 346 -13.19 12.80 -6.48
N LEU A 347 -12.27 12.50 -7.40
CA LEU A 347 -12.68 12.30 -8.80
C LEU A 347 -13.73 11.18 -8.79
N PRO A 348 -14.93 11.40 -9.37
CA PRO A 348 -15.92 10.35 -9.43
C PRO A 348 -15.33 9.16 -10.19
N LEU A 349 -15.25 8.01 -9.52
CA LEU A 349 -14.85 6.77 -10.15
C LEU A 349 -16.00 6.38 -11.08
N GLY A 350 -15.73 6.45 -12.38
CA GLY A 350 -16.73 6.21 -13.41
C GLY A 350 -17.30 4.80 -13.27
N GLY A 351 -18.55 4.72 -12.82
CA GLY A 351 -19.34 3.50 -12.90
C GLY A 351 -20.03 3.45 -14.25
N SER A 352 -19.71 2.46 -15.08
CA SER A 352 -20.62 2.00 -16.12
C SER A 352 -20.85 0.52 -15.90
N GLY A 353 -21.89 0.21 -15.14
CA GLY A 353 -22.48 -1.12 -15.11
C GLY A 353 -23.55 -1.21 -16.17
N ASP A 354 -23.29 -1.96 -17.23
CA ASP A 354 -24.34 -2.53 -18.07
C ASP A 354 -24.33 -4.06 -17.91
N ALA A 355 -25.51 -4.62 -17.66
CA ALA A 355 -25.70 -6.06 -17.53
C ALA A 355 -25.57 -6.76 -18.89
N VAL A 356 -24.91 -7.92 -18.93
CA VAL A 356 -24.70 -8.71 -20.15
C VAL A 356 -25.36 -10.09 -20.05
N GLY A 357 -25.95 -10.52 -21.17
CA GLY A 357 -26.58 -11.84 -21.38
C GLY A 357 -25.56 -12.99 -21.61
N PRO A 358 -26.04 -14.21 -21.90
CA PRO A 358 -25.19 -15.40 -21.87
C PRO A 358 -24.25 -15.51 -23.08
N VAL A 359 -23.00 -15.89 -22.81
CA VAL A 359 -21.92 -16.14 -23.80
C VAL A 359 -21.37 -17.57 -23.60
N PRO A 360 -21.07 -18.33 -24.67
CA PRO A 360 -20.44 -19.64 -24.58
C PRO A 360 -18.91 -19.57 -24.77
N GLY A 361 -18.14 -20.34 -23.98
CA GLY A 361 -16.78 -20.75 -24.39
C GLY A 361 -15.65 -20.71 -23.35
N ARG A 362 -15.76 -21.44 -22.23
CA ARG A 362 -14.67 -22.17 -21.52
C ARG A 362 -15.34 -23.05 -20.44
N ALA A 363 -14.61 -23.93 -19.77
CA ALA A 363 -15.16 -25.02 -18.94
C ALA A 363 -16.10 -24.60 -17.78
N TYR A 364 -16.22 -23.30 -17.48
CA TYR A 364 -17.16 -22.74 -16.52
C TYR A 364 -18.23 -21.93 -17.24
N GLY A 365 -19.51 -22.20 -16.96
CA GLY A 365 -20.60 -21.34 -17.43
C GLY A 365 -20.48 -19.93 -16.84
N PRO A 366 -20.92 -18.85 -17.52
CA PRO A 366 -20.81 -17.47 -17.03
C PRO A 366 -21.30 -17.26 -15.59
N GLY A 367 -22.34 -17.99 -15.16
CA GLY A 367 -22.86 -17.92 -13.79
C GLY A 367 -21.90 -18.42 -12.71
N ALA A 368 -20.90 -19.24 -13.07
CA ALA A 368 -19.97 -19.82 -12.11
C ALA A 368 -18.93 -18.81 -11.60
N ILE A 369 -18.57 -17.78 -12.38
CA ILE A 369 -17.56 -16.79 -11.99
C ILE A 369 -18.08 -15.35 -11.90
N THR A 370 -19.22 -15.03 -12.50
CA THR A 370 -19.80 -13.67 -12.41
C THR A 370 -20.42 -13.39 -11.04
N GLY A 371 -20.64 -12.10 -10.76
CA GLY A 371 -21.26 -11.62 -9.53
C GLY A 371 -20.27 -11.04 -8.53
N THR A 372 -20.70 -10.90 -7.29
CA THR A 372 -19.87 -10.34 -6.21
C THR A 372 -18.92 -11.39 -5.63
N TRP A 373 -17.70 -10.95 -5.40
CA TRP A 373 -16.62 -11.67 -4.74
C TRP A 373 -15.97 -10.77 -3.69
N TYR A 374 -15.23 -11.37 -2.76
CA TYR A 374 -14.59 -10.65 -1.66
C TYR A 374 -13.13 -11.01 -1.54
N TRP A 375 -12.24 -10.02 -1.62
CA TRP A 375 -10.86 -10.18 -1.17
C TRP A 375 -10.81 -9.80 0.32
N GLY A 376 -10.77 -10.80 1.21
CA GLY A 376 -11.01 -10.58 2.63
C GLY A 376 -12.40 -9.95 2.85
N PRO A 377 -12.51 -8.73 3.40
CA PRO A 377 -13.79 -8.03 3.49
C PRO A 377 -14.17 -7.20 2.24
N PHE A 378 -13.34 -7.15 1.19
CA PHE A 378 -13.48 -6.18 0.09
C PHE A 378 -14.32 -6.64 -1.08
N PRO A 379 -15.50 -6.04 -1.33
CA PRO A 379 -16.34 -6.43 -2.44
C PRO A 379 -15.70 -6.04 -3.78
N HIS A 380 -15.65 -7.01 -4.66
CA HIS A 380 -15.32 -6.87 -6.08
C HIS A 380 -16.46 -7.47 -6.89
N THR A 381 -16.68 -6.95 -8.08
CA THR A 381 -17.63 -7.49 -9.04
C THR A 381 -16.86 -8.11 -10.19
N VAL A 382 -17.26 -9.32 -10.56
CA VAL A 382 -16.84 -9.97 -11.80
C VAL A 382 -17.98 -9.92 -12.80
N SER A 383 -17.73 -9.32 -13.95
CA SER A 383 -18.61 -9.35 -15.12
C SER A 383 -17.90 -10.02 -16.30
N ILE A 384 -18.67 -10.48 -17.28
CA ILE A 384 -18.15 -10.99 -18.55
C ILE A 384 -18.75 -10.15 -19.67
N ASP A 385 -17.92 -9.61 -20.55
CA ASP A 385 -18.40 -8.81 -21.68
C ASP A 385 -18.88 -9.68 -22.86
N ALA A 386 -19.40 -9.05 -23.91
CA ALA A 386 -19.92 -9.76 -25.08
C ALA A 386 -18.83 -10.55 -25.85
N ALA A 387 -17.55 -10.23 -25.66
CA ALA A 387 -16.42 -10.94 -26.24
C ALA A 387 -15.95 -12.12 -25.36
N GLY A 388 -16.54 -12.30 -24.17
CA GLY A 388 -16.14 -13.34 -23.22
C GLY A 388 -15.01 -12.93 -22.29
N ARG A 389 -14.59 -11.65 -22.30
CA ARG A 389 -13.52 -11.14 -21.44
C ARG A 389 -14.03 -10.95 -20.02
N VAL A 390 -13.20 -11.29 -19.04
CA VAL A 390 -13.55 -11.22 -17.61
C VAL A 390 -13.14 -9.85 -17.07
N ASP A 391 -14.09 -9.11 -16.53
CA ASP A 391 -13.87 -7.78 -15.96
C ASP A 391 -14.02 -7.86 -14.44
N LEU A 392 -12.91 -7.72 -13.71
CA LEU A 392 -12.86 -7.75 -12.25
C LEU A 392 -12.59 -6.34 -11.74
N ARG A 393 -13.51 -5.78 -10.95
CA ARG A 393 -13.39 -4.42 -10.40
C ARG A 393 -13.80 -4.34 -8.94
N SER A 394 -13.06 -3.56 -8.16
CA SER A 394 -13.50 -3.16 -6.83
C SER A 394 -14.78 -2.33 -6.90
N SER A 395 -15.74 -2.60 -6.01
CA SER A 395 -17.05 -1.93 -6.04
C SER A 395 -17.01 -0.43 -5.68
N ASP A 396 -15.89 0.05 -5.13
CA ASP A 396 -15.64 1.43 -4.72
C ASP A 396 -14.66 2.18 -5.65
N GLY A 397 -14.33 1.60 -6.81
CA GLY A 397 -13.40 2.17 -7.80
C GLY A 397 -11.91 2.08 -7.41
N GLY A 398 -11.55 1.12 -6.57
CA GLY A 398 -10.18 0.69 -6.33
C GLY A 398 -9.56 -0.13 -7.49
N ARG A 399 -8.84 -1.21 -7.15
CA ARG A 399 -8.16 -2.07 -8.13
C ARG A 399 -9.17 -2.70 -9.11
N GLY A 400 -8.79 -2.83 -10.37
CA GLY A 400 -9.56 -3.56 -11.37
C GLY A 400 -8.80 -3.71 -12.67
N THR A 401 -9.12 -4.75 -13.46
CA THR A 401 -8.49 -5.09 -14.73
C THR A 401 -9.47 -5.93 -15.57
N VAL A 402 -9.37 -5.85 -16.90
CA VAL A 402 -10.03 -6.79 -17.81
C VAL A 402 -9.06 -7.89 -18.22
N PHE A 403 -9.51 -9.13 -18.18
CA PHE A 403 -8.75 -10.34 -18.48
C PHE A 403 -9.29 -11.02 -19.74
N ASP A 404 -8.39 -11.57 -20.55
CA ASP A 404 -8.72 -12.30 -21.77
C ASP A 404 -7.81 -13.55 -21.91
N ASP A 405 -8.20 -14.47 -22.79
CA ASP A 405 -7.44 -15.68 -23.08
C ASP A 405 -6.21 -15.35 -23.94
N VAL A 406 -5.04 -15.36 -23.31
CA VAL A 406 -3.74 -15.16 -23.95
C VAL A 406 -3.01 -16.50 -23.97
N GLY A 407 -3.12 -17.21 -25.10
CA GLY A 407 -2.37 -18.45 -25.32
C GLY A 407 -2.79 -19.62 -24.42
N GLY A 408 -4.02 -19.64 -23.93
CA GLY A 408 -4.53 -20.69 -23.05
C GLY A 408 -4.74 -20.23 -21.59
N GLU A 409 -4.20 -19.07 -21.21
CA GLU A 409 -4.24 -18.53 -19.85
C GLU A 409 -5.06 -17.24 -19.81
N LEU A 410 -5.90 -17.07 -18.79
CA LEU A 410 -6.57 -15.78 -18.57
C LEU A 410 -5.57 -14.79 -17.99
N ARG A 411 -5.27 -13.72 -18.72
CA ARG A 411 -4.32 -12.69 -18.32
C ARG A 411 -4.92 -11.31 -18.43
N GLY A 412 -4.49 -10.40 -17.55
CA GLY A 412 -4.91 -9.01 -17.60
C GLY A 412 -4.44 -8.35 -18.89
N VAL A 413 -5.36 -7.81 -19.68
CA VAL A 413 -5.07 -7.20 -20.99
C VAL A 413 -5.45 -5.72 -21.05
N GLU A 414 -6.23 -5.22 -20.10
CA GLU A 414 -6.73 -3.84 -20.13
C GLU A 414 -6.74 -3.21 -18.74
N GLY A 415 -5.82 -2.26 -18.54
CA GLY A 415 -5.79 -1.32 -17.41
C GLY A 415 -5.52 -1.92 -16.02
N GLY A 416 -5.17 -1.02 -15.11
CA GLY A 416 -5.15 -1.26 -13.67
C GLY A 416 -4.10 -2.24 -13.14
N TYR A 417 -4.28 -2.61 -11.87
CA TYR A 417 -3.26 -3.25 -11.05
C TYR A 417 -2.85 -4.65 -11.53
N TRP A 418 -3.74 -5.37 -12.20
CA TRP A 418 -3.52 -6.75 -12.62
C TRP A 418 -3.21 -6.89 -14.11
N LEU A 419 -2.79 -5.82 -14.78
CA LEU A 419 -2.31 -5.90 -16.15
C LEU A 419 -1.19 -6.96 -16.26
N GLY A 420 -1.24 -7.83 -17.27
CA GLY A 420 -0.32 -8.94 -17.48
C GLY A 420 -0.43 -10.10 -16.48
N GLU A 421 -1.05 -9.88 -15.31
CA GLU A 421 -1.19 -10.86 -14.24
C GLU A 421 -2.16 -11.98 -14.63
N ARG A 422 -1.91 -13.16 -14.06
CA ARG A 422 -2.71 -14.36 -14.28
C ARG A 422 -3.96 -14.35 -13.41
N PHE A 423 -5.10 -14.66 -14.02
CA PHE A 423 -6.37 -14.92 -13.33
C PHE A 423 -6.63 -16.43 -13.31
N GLU A 424 -6.80 -16.99 -12.11
CA GLU A 424 -7.05 -18.42 -11.92
C GLU A 424 -8.41 -18.65 -11.26
N VAL A 425 -9.17 -19.59 -11.80
CA VAL A 425 -10.39 -20.11 -11.18
C VAL A 425 -10.02 -21.33 -10.35
N ARG A 426 -10.35 -21.34 -9.06
CA ARG A 426 -10.17 -22.49 -8.18
C ARG A 426 -11.47 -23.29 -8.09
N ASP A 427 -11.39 -24.59 -8.38
CA ASP A 427 -12.55 -25.48 -8.45
C ASP A 427 -13.14 -25.88 -7.10
N ALA A 428 -14.47 -25.95 -7.05
CA ALA A 428 -15.22 -26.78 -6.10
C ALA A 428 -16.28 -27.56 -6.87
N GLY A 429 -15.90 -28.71 -7.45
CA GLY A 429 -16.85 -29.71 -7.98
C GLY A 429 -17.76 -29.24 -9.11
N ASP A 430 -18.84 -28.52 -8.78
CA ASP A 430 -19.88 -28.00 -9.67
C ASP A 430 -19.84 -26.46 -9.86
N GLY A 431 -18.88 -25.74 -9.25
CA GLY A 431 -18.69 -24.30 -9.44
C GLY A 431 -17.30 -23.78 -9.05
N ALA A 432 -17.08 -22.46 -9.17
CA ALA A 432 -15.85 -21.81 -8.71
C ALA A 432 -15.88 -21.60 -7.19
N ALA A 433 -14.90 -22.17 -6.49
CA ALA A 433 -14.70 -22.03 -5.05
C ALA A 433 -14.11 -20.66 -4.71
N ALA A 434 -13.13 -20.23 -5.51
CA ALA A 434 -12.40 -18.98 -5.35
C ALA A 434 -11.86 -18.52 -6.70
N LEU A 435 -11.48 -17.24 -6.76
CA LEU A 435 -10.72 -16.67 -7.86
C LEU A 435 -9.39 -16.18 -7.30
N ASP A 436 -8.29 -16.41 -8.00
CA ASP A 436 -6.97 -15.91 -7.62
C ASP A 436 -6.42 -14.98 -8.69
N VAL A 437 -5.87 -13.84 -8.26
CA VAL A 437 -5.02 -12.99 -9.11
C VAL A 437 -3.79 -12.61 -8.32
N GLY A 438 -2.62 -13.17 -8.66
CA GLY A 438 -1.44 -13.09 -7.80
C GLY A 438 -1.74 -13.63 -6.39
N THR A 439 -1.54 -12.82 -5.36
CA THR A 439 -1.85 -13.18 -3.95
C THR A 439 -3.27 -12.82 -3.51
N PHE A 440 -4.10 -12.28 -4.40
CA PHE A 440 -5.48 -11.91 -4.09
C PHE A 440 -6.38 -13.13 -4.21
N HIS A 441 -6.78 -13.66 -3.06
CA HIS A 441 -7.76 -14.76 -2.97
C HIS A 441 -9.16 -14.18 -2.78
N PHE A 442 -10.00 -14.35 -3.79
CA PHE A 442 -11.38 -13.86 -3.82
C PHE A 442 -12.37 -14.97 -3.51
N THR A 443 -13.27 -14.72 -2.55
CA THR A 443 -14.26 -15.69 -2.06
C THR A 443 -15.69 -15.19 -2.25
N ARG A 444 -16.69 -16.08 -2.27
CA ARG A 444 -18.11 -15.71 -2.48
C ARG A 444 -18.71 -14.92 -1.32
N THR A 445 -18.21 -15.17 -0.11
CA THR A 445 -18.56 -14.42 1.10
C THR A 445 -17.30 -13.86 1.77
N PRO A 446 -17.39 -12.77 2.57
CA PRO A 446 -16.23 -12.24 3.27
C PRO A 446 -15.58 -13.27 4.20
N TYR A 447 -14.32 -13.63 3.93
CA TYR A 447 -13.62 -14.72 4.63
C TYR A 447 -14.40 -16.03 4.65
N ASP A 448 -14.77 -16.53 3.47
CA ASP A 448 -15.59 -17.72 3.33
C ASP A 448 -14.95 -18.96 4.01
N PRO A 449 -15.60 -19.52 5.05
CA PRO A 449 -15.04 -20.64 5.81
C PRO A 449 -14.96 -21.94 5.01
N ALA A 450 -15.65 -22.03 3.86
CA ALA A 450 -15.55 -23.17 2.96
C ALA A 450 -14.28 -23.13 2.07
N THR A 451 -13.56 -22.01 2.07
CA THR A 451 -12.34 -21.81 1.28
C THR A 451 -11.12 -21.71 2.19
N ALA A 452 -9.95 -22.09 1.64
CA ALA A 452 -8.70 -21.96 2.36
C ALA A 452 -8.29 -20.48 2.45
N VAL A 453 -8.64 -19.82 3.55
CA VAL A 453 -8.18 -18.45 3.83
C VAL A 453 -6.73 -18.49 4.35
N PRO A 454 -5.74 -17.94 3.63
CA PRO A 454 -4.34 -18.01 4.04
C PRO A 454 -4.12 -17.30 5.38
N GLY A 455 -3.47 -17.96 6.34
CA GLY A 455 -3.30 -17.44 7.70
C GLY A 455 -4.50 -17.67 8.63
N GLY A 456 -5.58 -18.30 8.13
CA GLY A 456 -6.76 -18.66 8.91
C GLY A 456 -7.67 -17.48 9.26
N VAL A 457 -8.70 -17.75 10.03
CA VAL A 457 -9.66 -16.76 10.55
C VAL A 457 -9.70 -16.87 12.07
N ASP A 458 -9.90 -15.77 12.80
CA ASP A 458 -10.25 -15.79 14.23
C ASP A 458 -11.28 -16.90 14.49
N PRO A 459 -11.03 -17.82 15.43
CA PRO A 459 -11.95 -18.92 15.75
C PRO A 459 -13.37 -18.47 16.13
N ARG A 460 -13.54 -17.21 16.57
CA ARG A 460 -14.85 -16.62 16.87
C ARG A 460 -15.64 -16.23 15.62
N GLY A 461 -14.99 -16.18 14.46
CA GLY A 461 -15.57 -15.65 13.23
C GLY A 461 -15.91 -14.16 13.33
N TRP A 462 -16.85 -13.72 12.50
CA TRP A 462 -17.42 -12.37 12.57
C TRP A 462 -18.19 -12.18 13.88
N HIS A 463 -17.79 -11.21 14.70
CA HIS A 463 -18.39 -10.97 16.01
C HIS A 463 -18.69 -9.51 16.24
N ARG A 464 -19.60 -9.25 17.20
CA ARG A 464 -19.91 -7.89 17.61
C ARG A 464 -18.68 -7.27 18.26
N PRO A 465 -18.37 -6.01 17.97
CA PRO A 465 -17.24 -5.38 18.58
C PRO A 465 -17.37 -5.28 20.10
N GLY A 466 -16.28 -5.53 20.84
CA GLY A 466 -16.25 -5.46 22.31
C GLY A 466 -16.85 -6.65 23.05
N SER A 467 -17.32 -7.70 22.37
CA SER A 467 -17.67 -8.95 23.05
C SER A 467 -16.39 -9.59 23.63
N ALA A 468 -16.29 -9.66 24.96
CA ALA A 468 -15.25 -10.45 25.63
C ALA A 468 -15.39 -11.93 25.25
N GLY A 469 -14.25 -12.59 25.03
CA GLY A 469 -14.17 -14.05 24.92
C GLY A 469 -14.28 -14.71 26.28
#